data_AF-A0A935HCZ3-F1
#
_entry.id   AF-A0A935HCZ3-F1
#
_cell.length_a   1.000
_cell.length_b   1.000
_cell.length_c   1.000
_cell.angle_alpha   90.00
_cell.angle_beta   90.00
_cell.angle_gamma   90.00
#
_symmetry.space_group_name_H-M   'P 1'
#
loop_
_entity.id
_entity.type
_entity.pdbx_description
1 polymer ?
#
loop_
_entity_poly.entity_id
_entity_poly.type
_entity_poly.pdbx_seq_one_letter_code
_entity_poly.pdbx_strand_id
1 'polypeptide(L)'
;MMISSAGRAQMNAVSRLIAKKADVLVEDINVAKLTIGKLNLSDRVVMADVATDSEALYIACTPADPRGRKYADMFSEGIAKLRASGALATILDKYNLSDWAAPQ
;
A
#
# COMPACT_ATOMS: atom_id res chain seq x y z
N MET A 1 12.47 11.89 13.89
CA MET A 1 11.53 10.93 13.26
C MET A 1 12.10 9.54 13.46
N MET A 2 11.43 8.67 14.24
CA MET A 2 11.86 7.28 14.40
C MET A 2 11.38 6.49 13.18
N ILE A 3 12.31 5.98 12.39
CA ILE A 3 12.00 5.10 11.26
C ILE A 3 12.04 3.67 11.81
N SER A 4 10.94 2.93 11.68
CA SER A 4 10.92 1.50 12.05
C SER A 4 12.00 0.73 11.27
N SER A 5 12.40 -0.45 11.76
CA SER A 5 13.35 -1.31 11.05
C SER A 5 12.91 -1.58 9.61
N ALA A 6 11.60 -1.83 9.40
CA ALA A 6 10.99 -1.98 8.08
C ALA A 6 11.11 -0.70 7.24
N GLY A 7 10.83 0.47 7.82
CA GLY A 7 11.01 1.74 7.13
C GLY A 7 12.47 1.97 6.71
N ARG A 8 13.44 1.53 7.52
CA ARG A 8 14.87 1.67 7.20
C ARG A 8 15.30 0.78 6.03
N ALA A 9 14.78 -0.45 5.97
CA ALA A 9 15.04 -1.36 4.86
C ALA A 9 14.56 -0.75 3.52
N GLN A 10 13.34 -0.21 3.50
CA GLN A 10 12.79 0.44 2.31
C GLN A 10 13.61 1.64 1.86
N MET A 11 14.00 2.50 2.80
CA MET A 11 14.85 3.65 2.52
C MET A 11 16.20 3.23 1.93
N ASN A 12 16.80 2.14 2.43
CA ASN A 12 18.06 1.63 1.91
C ASN A 12 17.90 1.09 0.47
N ALA A 13 16.82 0.36 0.19
CA ALA A 13 16.54 -0.16 -1.14
C ALA A 13 16.38 0.97 -2.17
N VAL A 14 15.54 1.97 -1.86
CA VAL A 14 15.39 3.18 -2.68
C VAL A 14 16.72 3.92 -2.85
N SER A 15 17.51 4.06 -1.79
CA SER A 15 18.82 4.74 -1.87
C SER A 15 19.78 4.02 -2.82
N ARG A 16 19.75 2.68 -2.88
CA ARG A 16 20.58 1.91 -3.81
C ARG A 16 20.15 2.13 -5.26
N LEU A 17 18.84 2.20 -5.53
CA LEU A 17 18.31 2.52 -6.85
C LEU A 17 18.76 3.92 -7.30
N ILE A 18 18.56 4.94 -6.47
CA ILE A 18 18.92 6.34 -6.79
C ILE A 18 20.43 6.52 -6.99
N ALA A 19 21.25 5.84 -6.19
CA ALA A 19 22.71 5.86 -6.30
C ALA A 19 23.24 4.98 -7.43
N LYS A 20 22.37 4.38 -8.25
CA LYS A 20 22.72 3.45 -9.34
C LYS A 20 23.56 2.25 -8.88
N LYS A 21 23.34 1.82 -7.63
CA LYS A 21 23.90 0.57 -7.06
C LYS A 21 22.97 -0.64 -7.25
N ALA A 22 21.78 -0.39 -7.78
CA ALA A 22 20.83 -1.35 -8.28
C ALA A 22 20.14 -0.70 -9.48
N ASP A 23 19.91 -1.48 -10.54
CA ASP A 23 19.25 -1.00 -11.75
C ASP A 23 17.72 -1.03 -11.62
N VAL A 24 17.19 -1.98 -10.84
CA VAL A 24 15.76 -2.22 -10.63
C VAL A 24 15.49 -2.50 -9.15
N LEU A 25 14.33 -2.05 -8.67
CA LEU A 25 13.76 -2.40 -7.37
C LEU A 25 12.41 -3.09 -7.62
N VAL A 26 12.28 -4.35 -7.21
CA VAL A 26 11.00 -5.09 -7.22
C VAL A 26 10.33 -4.86 -5.87
N GLU A 27 9.13 -4.28 -5.88
CA GLU A 27 8.41 -3.87 -4.67
C GLU A 27 6.91 -3.75 -4.94
N ASP A 28 6.10 -3.75 -3.88
CA ASP A 28 4.70 -3.37 -3.98
C ASP A 28 4.56 -1.93 -4.52
N ILE A 29 3.72 -1.75 -5.54
CA ILE A 29 3.57 -0.48 -6.27
C ILE A 29 3.05 0.63 -5.36
N ASN A 30 2.12 0.32 -4.45
CA ASN A 30 1.53 1.31 -3.54
C ASN A 30 2.56 1.75 -2.49
N VAL A 31 3.33 0.80 -1.96
CA VAL A 31 4.43 1.09 -1.02
C VAL A 31 5.52 1.92 -1.69
N ALA A 32 5.94 1.53 -2.90
CA ALA A 32 6.96 2.25 -3.67
C ALA A 32 6.52 3.68 -3.98
N LYS A 33 5.31 3.88 -4.55
CA LYS A 33 4.75 5.21 -4.84
C LYS A 33 4.69 6.09 -3.59
N LEU A 34 4.23 5.55 -2.47
CA LEU A 34 4.15 6.29 -1.21
C LEU A 34 5.55 6.72 -0.72
N THR A 35 6.53 5.82 -0.72
CA THR A 35 7.90 6.15 -0.29
C THR A 35 8.57 7.14 -1.23
N ILE A 36 8.53 6.90 -2.54
CA ILE A 36 9.14 7.78 -3.56
C ILE A 36 8.52 9.17 -3.51
N GLY A 37 7.18 9.26 -3.39
CA GLY A 37 6.47 10.52 -3.27
C GLY A 37 6.84 11.28 -1.99
N LYS A 38 6.87 10.61 -0.83
CA LYS A 38 7.30 11.22 0.45
C LYS A 38 8.73 11.76 0.43
N LEU A 39 9.59 11.21 -0.42
CA LEU A 39 10.98 11.63 -0.56
C LEU A 39 11.20 12.64 -1.70
N ASN A 40 10.14 13.02 -2.43
CA ASN A 40 10.22 13.87 -3.63
C ASN A 40 11.22 13.32 -4.67
N LEU A 41 11.21 12.00 -4.87
CA LEU A 41 12.10 11.30 -5.81
C LEU A 41 11.41 10.88 -7.11
N SER A 42 10.16 11.29 -7.33
CA SER A 42 9.36 10.87 -8.49
C SER A 42 10.02 11.17 -9.83
N ASP A 43 10.78 12.26 -9.95
CA ASP A 43 11.49 12.64 -11.18
C ASP A 43 12.81 11.86 -11.40
N ARG A 44 13.17 11.00 -10.45
CA ARG A 44 14.45 10.26 -10.44
C ARG A 44 14.28 8.78 -10.72
N VAL A 45 13.06 8.28 -10.74
CA VAL A 45 12.72 6.87 -10.92
C VAL A 45 11.53 6.76 -11.86
N VAL A 46 11.42 5.62 -12.52
CA VAL A 46 10.34 5.32 -13.45
C VAL A 46 9.83 3.92 -13.11
N MET A 47 8.52 3.72 -13.20
CA MET A 47 7.95 2.37 -13.18
C MET A 47 8.39 1.64 -14.44
N ALA A 48 9.25 0.64 -14.29
CA ALA A 48 9.81 -0.09 -15.42
C ALA A 48 8.81 -1.09 -16.00
N ASP A 49 8.22 -1.93 -15.14
CA ASP A 49 7.22 -2.94 -15.51
C ASP A 49 6.47 -3.46 -14.27
N VAL A 50 5.49 -4.34 -14.49
CA VAL A 50 4.79 -5.12 -13.47
C VAL A 50 5.31 -6.56 -13.52
N ALA A 51 5.99 -7.00 -12.46
CA ALA A 51 6.63 -8.31 -12.42
C ALA A 51 5.64 -9.49 -12.27
N THR A 52 4.51 -9.25 -11.61
CA THR A 52 3.47 -10.25 -11.34
C THR A 52 2.09 -9.59 -11.40
N ASP A 53 1.06 -10.38 -11.70
CA ASP A 53 -0.32 -9.91 -11.64
C ASP A 53 -0.66 -9.32 -10.25
N SER A 54 -1.59 -8.36 -10.23
CA SER A 54 -2.04 -7.76 -8.97
C SER A 54 -2.75 -8.81 -8.12
N GLU A 55 -2.27 -9.00 -6.89
CA GLU A 55 -2.95 -9.81 -5.90
C GLU A 55 -3.82 -8.94 -4.99
N ALA A 56 -4.95 -9.49 -4.54
CA ALA A 56 -5.79 -8.83 -3.56
C ALA A 56 -5.16 -8.93 -2.16
N LEU A 57 -5.14 -7.83 -1.42
CA LEU A 57 -4.71 -7.79 -0.03
C LEU A 57 -5.91 -8.10 0.88
N TYR A 58 -5.77 -9.12 1.74
CA TYR A 58 -6.82 -9.57 2.62
C TYR A 58 -6.47 -9.36 4.09
N ILE A 59 -7.49 -9.07 4.90
CA ILE A 59 -7.42 -9.21 6.35
C ILE A 59 -8.02 -10.56 6.72
N ALA A 60 -7.21 -11.44 7.30
CA ALA A 60 -7.64 -12.75 7.73
C ALA A 60 -8.10 -12.74 9.19
N CYS A 61 -9.32 -13.24 9.44
CA CYS A 61 -9.83 -13.51 10.78
C CYS A 61 -9.90 -15.03 10.98
N THR A 62 -9.33 -15.54 12.07
CA THR A 62 -9.27 -16.99 12.30
C THR A 62 -10.67 -17.57 12.57
N PRO A 63 -11.06 -18.67 11.90
CA PRO A 63 -12.33 -19.35 12.18
C PRO A 63 -12.29 -20.13 13.50
N ALA A 64 -11.10 -20.33 14.09
CA ALA A 64 -10.95 -21.01 15.37
C ALA A 64 -11.47 -20.18 16.57
N ASP A 65 -11.65 -18.88 16.40
CA ASP A 65 -12.29 -18.00 17.37
C ASP A 65 -13.71 -17.67 16.89
N PRO A 66 -14.77 -17.91 17.69
CA PRO A 66 -16.15 -17.55 17.32
C PRO A 66 -16.34 -16.08 16.93
N ARG A 67 -15.46 -15.18 17.40
CA ARG A 67 -15.46 -13.76 17.03
C ARG A 67 -14.85 -13.49 15.66
N GLY A 68 -14.11 -14.43 15.08
CA GLY A 68 -13.46 -14.25 13.78
C GLY A 68 -14.46 -13.90 12.69
N ARG A 69 -15.60 -14.60 12.64
CA ARG A 69 -16.69 -14.26 11.71
C ARG A 69 -17.23 -12.86 11.96
N LYS A 70 -17.47 -12.51 13.23
CA LYS A 70 -17.95 -11.17 13.62
C LYS A 70 -16.99 -10.07 13.17
N TYR A 71 -15.68 -10.25 13.31
CA TYR A 71 -14.69 -9.26 12.88
C TYR A 71 -14.63 -9.12 11.36
N ALA A 72 -14.72 -10.23 10.62
CA ALA A 72 -14.81 -10.20 9.16
C ALA A 72 -16.05 -9.44 8.70
N ASP A 73 -17.22 -9.73 9.26
CA ASP A 73 -18.48 -9.05 8.93
C ASP A 73 -18.39 -7.54 9.26
N MET A 74 -17.85 -7.18 10.43
CA MET A 74 -17.63 -5.78 10.82
C MET A 74 -16.72 -5.04 9.84
N PHE A 75 -15.67 -5.69 9.34
CA PHE A 75 -14.76 -5.08 8.37
C PHE A 75 -15.45 -4.87 7.02
N SER A 76 -16.14 -5.89 6.50
CA SER A 76 -16.89 -5.81 5.24
C SER A 76 -17.96 -4.72 5.27
N GLU A 77 -18.81 -4.72 6.31
CA GLU A 77 -19.85 -3.70 6.48
C GLU A 77 -19.26 -2.31 6.70
N GLY A 78 -18.18 -2.22 7.47
CA GLY A 78 -17.48 -0.97 7.76
C GLY A 78 -16.94 -0.32 6.48
N ILE A 79 -16.26 -1.09 5.64
CA ILE A 79 -15.76 -0.61 4.34
C ILE A 79 -16.91 -0.15 3.44
N ALA A 80 -18.02 -0.90 3.36
CA ALA A 80 -19.18 -0.49 2.58
C ALA A 80 -19.77 0.84 3.06
N LYS A 81 -19.92 1.02 4.38
CA LYS A 81 -20.39 2.28 5.00
C LYS A 81 -19.44 3.44 4.74
N LEU A 82 -18.13 3.24 4.87
CA LEU A 82 -17.11 4.25 4.60
C LEU A 82 -17.10 4.67 3.13
N ARG A 83 -17.29 3.70 2.21
CA ARG A 83 -17.37 3.98 0.77
C ARG A 83 -18.61 4.79 0.43
N ALA A 84 -19.77 4.37 0.93
CA ALA A 84 -21.04 5.06 0.68
C ALA A 84 -21.06 6.50 1.22
N SER A 85 -20.37 6.77 2.33
CA SER A 85 -20.29 8.11 2.91
C SER A 85 -19.19 9.00 2.32
N GLY A 86 -18.31 8.46 1.46
CA GLY A 86 -17.12 9.15 0.95
C GLY A 86 -15.97 9.24 1.96
N ALA A 87 -16.16 8.82 3.21
CA ALA A 87 -15.10 8.82 4.22
C ALA A 87 -13.92 7.92 3.85
N LEU A 88 -14.16 6.85 3.07
CA LEU A 88 -13.10 6.00 2.54
C LEU A 88 -12.14 6.80 1.64
N ALA A 89 -12.67 7.62 0.74
CA ALA A 89 -11.84 8.46 -0.14
C ALA A 89 -10.97 9.41 0.69
N THR A 90 -11.54 10.06 1.71
CA THR A 90 -10.78 10.93 2.64
C THR A 90 -9.66 10.18 3.38
N ILE A 91 -9.84 8.89 3.69
CA ILE A 91 -8.80 8.06 4.29
C ILE A 91 -7.70 7.76 3.25
N LEU A 92 -8.08 7.35 2.05
CA LEU A 92 -7.15 6.96 0.97
C LEU A 92 -6.31 8.13 0.46
N ASP A 93 -6.87 9.34 0.39
CA ASP A 93 -6.17 10.55 -0.05
C ASP A 93 -4.93 10.86 0.81
N LYS A 94 -4.98 10.53 2.11
CA LYS A 94 -3.83 10.70 3.03
C LYS A 94 -2.62 9.85 2.63
N TYR A 95 -2.87 8.79 1.87
CA TYR A 95 -1.87 7.86 1.37
C TYR A 95 -1.67 7.98 -0.15
N ASN A 96 -2.34 8.94 -0.80
CA ASN A 96 -2.34 9.10 -2.25
C ASN A 96 -2.74 7.79 -2.98
N LEU A 97 -3.75 7.11 -2.44
CA LEU A 97 -4.29 5.86 -2.99
C LEU A 97 -5.65 6.10 -3.64
N SER A 98 -5.94 5.33 -4.68
CA SER A 98 -7.27 5.25 -5.28
C SER A 98 -8.04 4.06 -4.70
N ASP A 99 -9.38 4.13 -4.74
CA ASP A 99 -10.22 3.01 -4.31
C ASP A 99 -10.04 1.83 -5.28
N TRP A 100 -9.77 0.64 -4.72
CA TRP A 100 -9.56 -0.60 -5.47
C TRP A 100 -10.83 -1.16 -6.11
N ALA A 101 -12.00 -0.60 -5.79
CA ALA A 101 -13.28 -0.97 -6.40
C ALA A 101 -13.75 0.01 -7.50
N ALA A 102 -13.06 1.14 -7.70
CA ALA A 102 -13.41 2.06 -8.79
C ALA A 102 -12.96 1.46 -10.14
N PRO A 103 -13.69 1.71 -11.25
CA PRO A 103 -13.18 1.39 -12.58
C PRO A 103 -11.84 2.11 -12.77
N GLN A 104 -10.80 1.37 -13.21
CA GLN A 104 -9.51 1.95 -13.57
C GLN A 104 -9.61 2.78 -14.85
#